data_AF-A0A953WWT1-F1
#
_entry.id   AF-A0A953WWT1-F1
#
_cell.length_a   1.000
_cell.length_b   1.000
_cell.length_c   1.000
_cell.angle_alpha   90.00
_cell.angle_beta   90.00
_cell.angle_gamma   90.00
#
_symmetry.space_group_name_H-M   'P 1'
#
loop_
_entity.id
_entity.type
_entity.pdbx_description
1 polymer ?
#
loop_
_entity_poly.entity_id
_entity_poly.type
_entity_poly.pdbx_seq_one_letter_code
_entity_poly.pdbx_strand_id
1 'polypeptide(L)'
;MTEQRFTIHQTGSTQELDAIHRALADEPAITAIVEESGRHYSVPDGDDLPEWTALRVYCQTDGDVAAFMDALRHRLAERLGWQVVNEVTFASF
;
A
#
# COMPACT_ATOMS: atom_id res chain seq x y z
N MET A 1 -22.50 -1.15 -2.95
CA MET A 1 -21.08 -1.36 -2.60
C MET A 1 -20.49 -2.43 -3.47
N THR A 2 -19.45 -2.06 -4.21
CA THR A 2 -18.69 -2.98 -5.05
C THR A 2 -17.39 -3.30 -4.32
N GLU A 3 -17.00 -4.58 -4.31
CA GLU A 3 -15.67 -4.96 -3.84
C GLU A 3 -14.63 -4.46 -4.84
N GLN A 4 -13.66 -3.70 -4.36
CA GLN A 4 -12.55 -3.19 -5.14
C GLN A 4 -11.25 -3.47 -4.42
N ARG A 5 -10.14 -3.44 -5.16
CA ARG A 5 -8.82 -3.78 -4.64
C ARG A 5 -7.75 -2.87 -5.22
N PHE A 6 -6.75 -2.58 -4.40
CA PHE A 6 -5.59 -1.81 -4.83
C PHE A 6 -4.31 -2.22 -4.09
N THR A 7 -3.21 -1.86 -4.74
CA THR A 7 -1.80 -1.80 -4.40
C THR A 7 -1.36 -0.72 -3.40
N ILE A 8 -0.64 -1.03 -2.33
CA ILE A 8 0.29 -0.05 -1.73
C ILE A 8 1.66 -0.72 -1.62
N HIS A 9 2.71 -0.19 -2.23
CA HIS A 9 4.03 -0.83 -2.21
C HIS A 9 5.18 0.14 -1.91
N GLN A 10 6.25 -0.41 -1.35
CA GLN A 10 7.50 0.28 -1.06
C GLN A 10 8.68 -0.60 -1.48
N THR A 11 9.75 0.03 -1.95
CA THR A 11 11.03 -0.64 -2.28
C THR A 11 12.07 -0.25 -1.23
N GLY A 12 12.80 -1.22 -0.67
CA GLY A 12 13.82 -0.96 0.35
C GLY A 12 13.27 -1.04 1.78
N SER A 13 13.26 0.08 2.52
CA SER A 13 12.74 0.12 3.91
C SER A 13 11.25 -0.25 3.96
N THR A 14 10.79 -0.90 5.03
CA THR A 14 9.38 -1.27 5.24
C THR A 14 8.70 -0.47 6.35
N GLN A 15 9.40 0.45 7.02
CA GLN A 15 8.88 1.15 8.21
C GLN A 15 7.65 2.01 7.89
N GLU A 16 7.66 2.69 6.76
CA GLU A 16 6.56 3.54 6.29
C GLU A 16 5.35 2.70 5.91
N LEU A 17 5.58 1.57 5.23
CA LEU A 17 4.54 0.61 4.86
C LEU A 17 3.87 -0.01 6.11
N ASP A 18 4.63 -0.33 7.16
CA ASP A 18 4.09 -0.83 8.43
C ASP A 18 3.20 0.20 9.13
N ALA A 19 3.60 1.47 9.13
CA ALA A 19 2.79 2.56 9.70
C ALA A 19 1.46 2.72 8.93
N ILE A 20 1.52 2.61 7.60
CA ILE A 20 0.34 2.65 6.74
C ILE A 20 -0.54 1.43 6.99
N HIS A 21 0.01 0.22 7.06
CA HIS A 21 -0.75 -1.00 7.36
C HIS A 21 -1.59 -0.84 8.64
N ARG A 22 -0.97 -0.34 9.71
CA ARG A 22 -1.69 -0.09 10.98
C ARG A 22 -2.78 0.96 10.83
N ALA A 23 -2.54 2.03 10.08
CA ALA A 23 -3.53 3.08 9.88
C ALA A 23 -4.73 2.61 9.04
N LEU A 24 -4.51 1.71 8.07
CA LEU A 24 -5.56 1.11 7.24
C LEU A 24 -6.49 0.20 8.04
N ALA A 25 -6.01 -0.42 9.12
CA ALA A 25 -6.85 -1.26 9.98
C ALA A 25 -8.00 -0.49 10.65
N ASP A 26 -7.88 0.84 10.76
CA ASP A 26 -8.92 1.71 11.31
C ASP A 26 -9.91 2.24 10.24
N GLU A 27 -9.68 1.95 8.96
CA GLU A 27 -10.53 2.44 7.87
C GLU A 27 -11.74 1.52 7.65
N PRO A 28 -12.98 1.96 7.91
CA PRO A 28 -14.16 1.10 7.90
C PRO A 28 -14.52 0.56 6.51
N ALA A 29 -14.04 1.23 5.45
CA ALA A 29 -14.24 0.77 4.08
C ALA A 29 -13.33 -0.40 3.71
N ILE A 30 -12.25 -0.63 4.47
CA ILE A 30 -11.29 -1.71 4.22
C ILE A 30 -11.80 -3.00 4.86
N THR A 31 -11.92 -4.05 4.05
CA THR A 31 -12.45 -5.34 4.47
C THR A 31 -11.35 -6.37 4.73
N ALA A 32 -10.23 -6.28 4.00
CA ALA A 32 -9.08 -7.15 4.18
C ALA A 32 -7.79 -6.48 3.70
N ILE A 33 -6.67 -6.87 4.31
CA ILE A 33 -5.33 -6.46 3.91
C ILE A 33 -4.48 -7.73 3.84
N VAL A 34 -3.78 -7.92 2.73
CA VAL A 34 -2.85 -9.05 2.52
C VAL A 34 -1.47 -8.50 2.26
N GLU A 35 -0.50 -8.92 3.06
CA GLU A 35 0.91 -8.57 2.87
C GLU A 35 1.52 -9.46 1.78
N GLU A 36 2.20 -8.85 0.82
CA GLU A 36 2.95 -9.50 -0.24
C GLU A 36 4.39 -9.00 -0.19
N SER A 37 5.36 -9.91 -0.26
CA SER A 37 6.77 -9.54 -0.37
C SER A 37 7.46 -10.42 -1.39
N GLY A 38 8.52 -9.90 -1.97
CA GLY A 38 9.29 -10.64 -2.95
C GLY A 38 10.69 -10.10 -3.15
N ARG A 39 11.51 -10.95 -3.74
CA ARG A 39 12.83 -10.60 -4.27
C ARG A 39 12.73 -10.64 -5.78
N HIS A 40 13.29 -9.65 -6.47
CA HIS A 40 13.53 -9.85 -7.90
C HIS A 40 14.59 -10.97 -8.03
N TYR A 41 14.34 -11.97 -8.88
CA TYR A 41 15.23 -13.12 -9.03
C TYR A 41 16.64 -12.70 -9.47
N SER A 42 17.65 -13.20 -8.76
CA SER A 42 19.07 -13.03 -9.08
C SER A 42 19.46 -13.88 -10.29
N VAL A 43 20.10 -13.25 -11.27
CA VAL A 43 21.08 -13.93 -12.14
C VAL A 43 22.35 -14.22 -11.31
N PRO A 44 23.16 -15.24 -11.63
CA PRO A 44 24.20 -15.76 -10.74
C PRO A 44 25.39 -14.82 -10.42
N ASP A 45 25.39 -13.58 -10.90
CA ASP A 45 26.39 -12.57 -10.56
C ASP A 45 25.80 -11.50 -9.61
N GLY A 46 25.79 -11.85 -8.32
CA GLY A 46 26.42 -11.01 -7.30
C GLY A 46 25.75 -9.75 -6.73
N ASP A 47 24.57 -9.32 -7.18
CA ASP A 47 23.83 -8.22 -6.52
C ASP A 47 22.50 -8.73 -5.94
N ASP A 48 22.35 -8.63 -4.61
CA ASP A 48 21.06 -8.79 -3.94
C ASP A 48 20.13 -7.68 -4.46
N LEU A 49 19.15 -8.06 -5.28
CA LEU A 49 18.15 -7.12 -5.79
C LEU A 49 17.26 -6.62 -4.64
N PRO A 50 16.77 -5.37 -4.70
CA PRO A 50 16.02 -4.77 -3.61
C PRO A 50 14.76 -5.58 -3.31
N GLU A 51 14.58 -5.90 -2.02
CA GLU A 51 13.35 -6.47 -1.50
C GLU A 51 12.23 -5.46 -1.69
N TRP A 52 11.08 -5.95 -2.15
CA TRP A 52 9.86 -5.16 -2.22
C TRP A 52 8.83 -5.76 -1.27
N THR A 53 8.07 -4.87 -0.65
CA THR A 53 6.92 -5.22 0.19
C THR A 53 5.73 -4.43 -0.29
N ALA A 54 4.57 -5.09 -0.35
CA ALA A 54 3.31 -4.52 -0.77
C ALA A 54 2.17 -4.96 0.14
N LEU A 55 1.17 -4.11 0.25
CA LEU A 55 -0.11 -4.36 0.85
C LEU A 55 -1.14 -4.44 -0.27
N ARG A 56 -1.82 -5.57 -0.37
CA ARG A 56 -3.02 -5.71 -1.17
C ARG A 56 -4.22 -5.41 -0.30
N VAL A 57 -4.87 -4.29 -0.59
CA VAL A 57 -5.99 -3.77 0.19
C VAL A 57 -7.28 -4.08 -0.56
N TYR A 58 -8.22 -4.71 0.13
CA TYR A 58 -9.58 -4.96 -0.33
C TYR A 58 -10.52 -4.00 0.39
N CYS A 59 -11.40 -3.34 -0.36
CA CYS A 59 -12.34 -2.38 0.19
C CYS A 59 -13.73 -2.48 -0.45
N GLN A 60 -14.73 -2.01 0.28
CA GLN A 60 -16.08 -1.80 -0.21
C GLN A 60 -16.32 -0.31 -0.41
N THR A 61 -16.51 0.08 -1.67
CA THR A 61 -16.82 1.46 -2.03
C THR A 61 -18.01 1.50 -2.99
N ASP A 62 -18.81 2.56 -2.89
CA ASP A 62 -19.93 2.82 -3.78
C ASP A 62 -19.51 3.61 -5.04
N GLY A 63 -18.22 3.99 -5.14
CA GLY A 63 -17.70 4.85 -6.21
C GLY A 63 -16.42 4.35 -6.88
N ASP A 64 -15.73 5.29 -7.52
CA ASP A 64 -14.45 5.07 -8.20
C ASP A 64 -13.32 4.79 -7.19
N VAL A 65 -12.57 3.69 -7.42
CA VAL A 65 -11.41 3.30 -6.60
C VAL A 65 -10.38 4.42 -6.55
N ALA A 66 -10.20 5.16 -7.65
CA ALA A 66 -9.19 6.20 -7.74
C ALA A 66 -9.52 7.38 -6.82
N ALA A 67 -10.80 7.78 -6.76
CA ALA A 67 -11.25 8.82 -5.84
C ALA A 67 -11.14 8.37 -4.37
N PHE A 68 -11.46 7.10 -4.08
CA PHE A 68 -11.25 6.54 -2.75
C PHE A 68 -9.77 6.53 -2.35
N MET A 69 -8.88 6.10 -3.26
CA MET A 69 -7.44 6.07 -3.03
C MET A 69 -6.87 7.48 -2.78
N ASP A 70 -7.29 8.49 -3.54
CA ASP A 70 -6.84 9.87 -3.32
C ASP A 70 -7.32 10.43 -1.98
N ALA A 71 -8.58 10.18 -1.60
CA ALA A 71 -9.11 10.59 -0.31
C ALA A 71 -8.41 9.85 0.85
N LEU A 72 -8.14 8.56 0.69
CA LEU A 72 -7.40 7.76 1.65
C LEU A 72 -5.96 8.27 1.81
N ARG A 73 -5.30 8.61 0.70
CA ARG A 73 -3.95 9.20 0.70
C ARG A 73 -3.91 10.48 1.52
N HIS A 74 -4.90 11.35 1.38
CA HIS A 74 -5.01 12.57 2.18
C HIS A 74 -5.22 12.28 3.67
N ARG A 75 -6.14 11.36 4.03
CA ARG A 75 -6.37 10.97 5.44
C ARG A 75 -5.11 10.37 6.09
N LEU A 76 -4.40 9.52 5.36
CA LEU A 76 -3.12 8.96 5.82
C LEU A 76 -2.08 10.06 6.00
N ALA A 77 -2.03 11.04 5.10
CA ALA A 77 -1.10 12.16 5.21
C ALA A 77 -1.41 13.09 6.38
N GLU A 78 -2.70 13.31 6.70
CA GLU A 78 -3.11 14.05 7.90
C GLU A 78 -2.71 13.33 9.19
N ARG A 79 -2.74 12.00 9.20
CA ARG A 79 -2.43 11.17 10.38
C ARG A 79 -0.95 10.89 10.57
N LEU A 80 -0.22 10.59 9.49
CA LEU A 80 1.17 10.11 9.51
C LEU A 80 2.17 11.14 8.96
N GLY A 81 1.69 12.16 8.25
CA GLY A 81 2.50 13.14 7.54
C GLY A 81 2.74 12.78 6.08
N TRP A 82 2.81 13.81 5.22
CA TRP A 82 3.08 13.66 3.79
C TRP A 82 4.42 12.99 3.46
N GLN A 83 5.40 13.08 4.36
CA GLN A 83 6.69 12.40 4.19
C GLN A 83 6.49 10.89 4.07
N VAL A 84 5.78 10.26 5.02
CA VAL A 84 5.54 8.81 5.05
C VAL A 84 4.74 8.36 3.82
N VAL A 85 3.68 9.09 3.48
CA VAL A 85 2.79 8.72 2.38
C VAL A 85 3.46 8.84 1.01
N ASN A 86 4.45 9.73 0.86
CA ASN A 86 5.19 9.88 -0.40
C ASN A 86 6.28 8.83 -0.61
N GLU A 87 6.66 8.07 0.43
CA GLU A 87 7.60 6.94 0.31
C GLU A 87 6.93 5.67 -0.22
N VAL A 88 5.59 5.63 -0.28
CA VAL A 88 4.84 4.49 -0.79
C VAL A 88 4.07 4.83 -2.08
N THR A 89 3.82 3.82 -2.89
CA THR A 89 3.09 3.97 -4.15
C THR A 89 1.75 3.27 -4.09
N PHE A 90 0.69 4.02 -4.40
CA PHE A 90 -0.69 3.51 -4.53
C PHE A 90 -0.97 3.15 -5.99
N ALA A 91 -1.45 1.94 -6.26
CA ALA A 91 -1.73 1.47 -7.63
C ALA A 91 -3.02 0.63 -7.70
N SER A 92 -3.92 0.91 -8.64
CA SER A 92 -5.11 0.08 -8.90
C SER A 92 -4.89 -0.84 -10.12
N PHE A 93 -5.68 -1.93 -10.21
CA PHE A 93 -5.67 -2.89 -11.32
C PHE A 93 -6.94 -2.81 -12.15
#